data_AF-A0AA40M219-F1
#
_entry.id   AF-A0AA40M219-F1
#
_cell.length_a   1.000
_cell.length_b   1.000
_cell.length_c   1.000
_cell.angle_alpha   90.00
_cell.angle_beta   90.00
_cell.angle_gamma   90.00
#
_symmetry.space_group_name_H-M   'P 1'
#
loop_
_entity.id
_entity.type
_entity.pdbx_description
1 polymer ?
#
loop_
_entity_poly.entity_id
_entity_poly.type
_entity_poly.pdbx_seq_one_letter_code
_entity_poly.pdbx_strand_id
1 'polypeptide(L)'
;AFEFQSIRYAASYAKIKTPDDLVDKIFASYIEKYKDEFELGELTAYEKASRILNDFLEKNNALKTFNSKQRIILIASSFDKQTLSAAAWLIGNNVDISCFELSPMKIEDNYFIDINRILPPPALEDFYVEVEDKKRPTYTVKRDTAITRTALPGMDKLFKWGIIKSGDVVVIKNRDNSEAIVIDSKYVDFKGEKLTFNKWGQKVTGWSSIRIYDWALIKGNDKTLHEMRQEKMLSLENEIE
;
A
#
# COMPACT_ATOMS: atom_id res chain seq x y z
N ALA A 1 23.56 14.85 -18.37
CA ALA A 1 22.37 15.66 -18.10
C ALA A 1 21.75 15.22 -16.77
N PHE A 2 21.17 16.15 -16.02
CA PHE A 2 20.80 16.05 -14.60
C PHE A 2 19.69 15.00 -14.36
N GLU A 3 18.70 14.97 -15.23
CA GLU A 3 17.61 14.00 -15.26
C GLU A 3 18.12 12.56 -15.37
N PHE A 4 19.16 12.31 -16.18
CA PHE A 4 19.73 10.96 -16.30
C PHE A 4 20.52 10.52 -15.05
N GLN A 5 21.05 11.46 -14.27
CA GLN A 5 21.64 11.13 -12.96
C GLN A 5 20.56 10.70 -11.97
N SER A 6 19.43 11.40 -11.93
CA SER A 6 18.31 11.08 -11.03
C SER A 6 17.72 9.68 -11.30
N ILE A 7 17.55 9.32 -12.57
CA ILE A 7 17.03 8.00 -12.97
C ILE A 7 18.02 6.90 -12.60
N ARG A 8 19.32 7.12 -12.88
CA ARG A 8 20.36 6.16 -12.48
C ARG A 8 20.38 5.95 -10.98
N TYR A 9 20.23 7.02 -10.21
CA TYR A 9 20.16 6.93 -8.76
C TYR A 9 18.97 6.07 -8.31
N ALA A 10 17.76 6.35 -8.77
CA ALA A 10 16.60 5.51 -8.46
C ALA A 10 16.84 4.02 -8.83
N ALA A 11 17.33 3.77 -10.04
CA ALA A 11 17.62 2.43 -10.54
C ALA A 11 18.69 1.68 -9.71
N SER A 12 19.76 2.35 -9.27
CA SER A 12 20.82 1.75 -8.45
C SER A 12 20.30 1.23 -7.10
N TYR A 13 19.32 1.91 -6.52
CA TYR A 13 18.75 1.55 -5.21
C TYR A 13 17.49 0.67 -5.34
N ALA A 14 16.98 0.42 -6.55
CA ALA A 14 15.77 -0.38 -6.79
C ALA A 14 15.89 -1.84 -6.35
N LYS A 15 17.12 -2.38 -6.24
CA LYS A 15 17.35 -3.77 -5.83
C LYS A 15 17.52 -3.96 -4.32
N ILE A 16 17.52 -2.89 -3.54
CA ILE A 16 17.68 -2.95 -2.08
C ILE A 16 16.33 -3.29 -1.46
N LYS A 17 16.15 -4.53 -1.01
CA LYS A 17 14.82 -5.02 -0.60
C LYS A 17 14.54 -4.86 0.89
N THR A 18 15.57 -4.83 1.72
CA THR A 18 15.42 -4.77 3.18
C THR A 18 16.27 -3.64 3.77
N PRO A 19 15.90 -3.13 4.96
CA PRO A 19 16.72 -2.18 5.69
C PRO A 19 18.14 -2.72 5.95
N ASP A 20 18.27 -4.00 6.30
CA ASP A 20 19.57 -4.63 6.54
C ASP A 20 20.45 -4.61 5.28
N ASP A 21 19.87 -4.85 4.09
CA ASP A 21 20.59 -4.80 2.82
C ASP A 21 21.11 -3.39 2.49
N LEU A 22 20.37 -2.34 2.89
CA LEU A 22 20.83 -0.95 2.76
C LEU A 22 22.00 -0.68 3.70
N VAL A 23 21.93 -1.20 4.92
CA VAL A 23 22.98 -1.04 5.92
C VAL A 23 24.26 -1.73 5.45
N ASP A 24 24.17 -3.00 5.07
CA ASP A 24 25.30 -3.82 4.64
C ASP A 24 26.00 -3.24 3.41
N LYS A 25 25.22 -2.85 2.38
CA LYS A 25 25.81 -2.44 1.10
C LYS A 25 26.29 -1.00 1.09
N ILE A 26 25.72 -0.12 1.90
CA ILE A 26 25.89 1.33 1.73
C ILE A 26 26.14 2.02 3.07
N PHE A 27 25.21 1.91 4.02
CA PHE A 27 25.22 2.83 5.16
C PHE A 27 26.34 2.55 6.16
N ALA A 28 26.66 1.28 6.42
CA ALA A 28 27.78 0.92 7.31
C ALA A 28 29.12 1.44 6.76
N SER A 29 29.41 1.19 5.48
CA SER A 29 30.59 1.69 4.78
C SER A 29 30.66 3.23 4.75
N TYR A 30 29.50 3.90 4.67
CA TYR A 30 29.43 5.37 4.76
C TYR A 30 29.85 5.85 6.15
N ILE A 31 29.30 5.27 7.22
CA ILE A 31 29.70 5.60 8.60
C ILE A 31 31.19 5.33 8.83
N GLU A 32 31.74 4.23 8.29
CA GLU A 32 33.17 3.94 8.41
C GLU A 32 34.07 4.96 7.72
N LYS A 33 33.62 5.51 6.59
CA LYS A 33 34.36 6.53 5.85
C LYS A 33 34.30 7.89 6.53
N TYR A 34 33.17 8.20 7.17
CA TYR A 34 32.90 9.50 7.80
C TYR A 34 32.74 9.37 9.32
N LYS A 35 33.61 8.58 9.98
CA LYS A 35 33.49 8.29 11.42
C LYS A 35 33.39 9.53 12.30
N ASP A 36 34.06 10.61 11.92
CA ASP A 36 34.06 11.87 12.69
C ASP A 36 32.68 12.56 12.70
N GLU A 37 31.78 12.23 11.76
CA GLU A 37 30.39 12.72 11.74
C GLU A 37 29.46 11.91 12.67
N PHE A 38 29.93 10.77 13.20
CA PHE A 38 29.10 9.84 13.96
C PHE A 38 29.73 9.48 15.31
N GLU A 39 28.98 9.70 16.39
CA GLU A 39 29.35 9.16 17.71
C GLU A 39 29.05 7.65 17.76
N LEU A 40 30.04 6.82 17.44
CA LEU A 40 29.89 5.36 17.46
C LEU A 40 29.82 4.79 18.89
N GLY A 41 30.63 5.31 19.82
CA GLY A 41 30.77 4.72 21.15
C GLY A 41 31.30 3.28 21.07
N GLU A 42 30.63 2.34 21.73
CA GLU A 42 30.97 0.90 21.68
C GLU A 42 30.34 0.15 20.49
N LEU A 43 29.54 0.83 19.67
CA LEU A 43 28.83 0.20 18.56
C LEU A 43 29.72 0.06 17.33
N THR A 44 29.50 -1.01 16.59
CA THR A 44 30.01 -1.13 15.22
C THR A 44 29.29 -0.15 14.28
N ALA A 45 29.92 0.16 13.14
CA ALA A 45 29.31 1.01 12.12
C ALA A 45 27.98 0.42 11.61
N TYR A 46 27.90 -0.92 11.51
CA TYR A 46 26.67 -1.63 11.17
C TYR A 46 25.57 -1.38 12.21
N GLU A 47 25.83 -1.63 13.49
CA GLU A 47 24.83 -1.44 14.56
C GLU A 47 24.37 0.01 14.67
N LYS A 48 25.29 0.96 14.50
CA LYS A 48 24.96 2.39 14.49
C LYS A 48 24.06 2.74 13.30
N ALA A 49 24.41 2.28 12.10
CA ALA A 49 23.62 2.46 10.89
C ALA A 49 22.22 1.86 11.02
N SER A 50 22.12 0.61 11.49
CA SER A 50 20.83 -0.07 11.71
C SER A 50 19.95 0.67 12.70
N ARG A 51 20.51 1.19 13.80
CA ARG A 51 19.74 2.00 14.78
C ARG A 51 19.22 3.30 14.17
N ILE A 52 20.06 4.05 13.48
CA ILE A 52 19.67 5.31 12.83
C ILE A 52 18.59 5.06 11.78
N LEU A 53 18.78 4.03 10.95
CA LEU A 53 17.83 3.70 9.89
C LEU A 53 16.48 3.26 10.47
N ASN A 54 16.48 2.35 11.45
CA ASN A 54 15.22 1.86 12.03
C ASN A 54 14.47 2.97 12.77
N ASP A 55 15.15 3.83 13.54
CA ASP A 55 14.52 4.98 14.18
C ASP A 55 13.90 5.95 13.15
N PHE A 56 14.60 6.22 12.05
CA PHE A 56 14.07 7.01 10.95
C PHE A 56 12.83 6.35 10.32
N LEU A 57 12.88 5.05 10.05
CA LEU A 57 11.76 4.32 9.44
C LEU A 57 10.55 4.23 10.38
N GLU A 58 10.76 4.06 11.69
CA GLU A 58 9.68 4.03 12.69
C GLU A 58 8.99 5.38 12.80
N LYS A 59 9.75 6.47 12.94
CA LYS A 59 9.21 7.84 13.00
C LYS A 59 8.36 8.20 11.78
N ASN A 60 8.68 7.63 10.63
CA ASN A 60 7.98 7.86 9.37
C ASN A 60 6.98 6.75 9.00
N ASN A 61 6.70 5.79 9.91
CA ASN A 61 5.82 4.64 9.66
C ASN A 61 6.16 3.83 8.38
N ALA A 62 7.44 3.79 8.02
CA ALA A 62 7.93 3.26 6.75
C ALA A 62 8.58 1.86 6.85
N LEU A 63 8.67 1.27 8.05
CA LEU A 63 9.27 -0.06 8.24
C LEU A 63 8.64 -1.14 7.33
N LYS A 64 7.32 -1.12 7.17
CA LYS A 64 6.58 -2.11 6.38
C LYS A 64 6.53 -1.81 4.88
N THR A 65 6.88 -0.58 4.50
CA THR A 65 6.82 -0.08 3.12
C THR A 65 8.21 0.34 2.63
N PHE A 66 9.26 -0.20 3.25
CA PHE A 66 10.63 0.15 2.92
C PHE A 66 10.90 -0.13 1.43
N ASN A 67 11.33 0.91 0.71
CA ASN A 67 11.66 0.88 -0.71
C ASN A 67 10.58 0.21 -1.62
N SER A 68 9.32 0.18 -1.20
CA SER A 68 8.25 -0.45 -1.97
C SER A 68 7.84 0.37 -3.19
N LYS A 69 8.10 1.68 -3.16
CA LYS A 69 7.86 2.62 -4.24
C LYS A 69 8.94 3.69 -4.23
N GLN A 70 9.44 4.04 -5.40
CA GLN A 70 10.42 5.10 -5.58
C GLN A 70 9.78 6.29 -6.28
N ARG A 71 10.16 7.48 -5.84
CA ARG A 71 9.71 8.75 -6.42
C ARG A 71 10.93 9.60 -6.75
N ILE A 72 10.93 10.18 -7.95
CA ILE A 72 11.96 11.10 -8.41
C ILE A 72 11.40 12.53 -8.32
N ILE A 73 12.10 13.42 -7.64
CA ILE A 73 11.74 14.84 -7.55
C ILE A 73 12.89 15.65 -8.13
N LEU A 74 12.64 16.28 -9.27
CA LEU A 74 13.57 17.21 -9.91
C LEU A 74 13.28 18.62 -9.42
N ILE A 75 14.33 19.31 -8.99
CA ILE A 75 14.25 20.67 -8.44
C ILE A 75 15.28 21.53 -9.19
N ALA A 76 14.83 22.63 -9.79
CA ALA A 76 15.69 23.58 -10.50
C ALA A 76 15.11 25.00 -10.43
N SER A 77 15.85 26.02 -10.90
CA SER A 77 15.28 27.36 -11.10
C SER A 77 14.37 27.44 -12.32
N SER A 78 14.65 26.61 -13.33
CA SER A 78 13.89 26.50 -14.58
C SER A 78 14.24 25.20 -15.29
N PHE A 79 13.33 24.67 -16.09
CA PHE A 79 13.60 23.51 -16.96
C PHE A 79 13.57 23.88 -18.45
N ASP A 80 14.50 23.31 -19.22
CA ASP A 80 14.44 23.40 -20.68
C ASP A 80 13.37 22.45 -21.25
N LYS A 81 12.99 22.68 -22.52
CA LYS A 81 11.93 21.91 -23.18
C LYS A 81 12.24 20.41 -23.31
N GLN A 82 13.51 20.03 -23.48
CA GLN A 82 13.89 18.62 -23.62
C GLN A 82 13.72 17.90 -22.28
N THR A 83 14.18 18.52 -21.18
CA THR A 83 13.99 17.99 -19.84
C THR A 83 12.51 17.82 -19.49
N LEU A 84 11.67 18.81 -19.78
CA LEU A 84 10.22 18.72 -19.57
C LEU A 84 9.57 17.64 -20.44
N SER A 85 9.97 17.54 -21.71
CA SER A 85 9.46 16.50 -22.62
C SER A 85 9.80 15.09 -22.13
N ALA A 86 11.03 14.88 -21.65
CA ALA A 86 11.46 13.59 -21.11
C ALA A 86 10.70 13.24 -19.81
N ALA A 87 10.57 14.19 -18.89
CA ALA A 87 9.81 14.00 -17.66
C ALA A 87 8.33 13.71 -17.93
N ALA A 88 7.70 14.44 -18.86
CA ALA A 88 6.32 14.19 -19.27
C ALA A 88 6.13 12.78 -19.87
N TRP A 89 7.05 12.33 -20.71
CA TRP A 89 7.02 10.97 -21.26
C TRP A 89 7.14 9.90 -20.16
N LEU A 90 8.02 10.10 -19.18
CA LEU A 90 8.17 9.21 -18.03
C LEU A 90 6.89 9.14 -17.19
N ILE A 91 6.26 10.29 -16.91
CA ILE A 91 4.96 10.35 -16.21
C ILE A 91 3.89 9.56 -16.98
N GLY A 92 3.84 9.74 -18.31
CA GLY A 92 2.93 9.00 -19.18
C GLY A 92 3.14 7.47 -19.17
N ASN A 93 4.33 7.02 -18.80
CA ASN A 93 4.68 5.61 -18.59
C ASN A 93 4.64 5.20 -17.11
N ASN A 94 3.87 5.92 -16.28
CA ASN A 94 3.63 5.64 -14.86
C ASN A 94 4.90 5.66 -13.98
N VAL A 95 5.95 6.34 -14.41
CA VAL A 95 7.10 6.64 -13.54
C VAL A 95 6.72 7.80 -12.61
N ASP A 96 6.86 7.59 -11.30
CA ASP A 96 6.58 8.63 -10.31
C ASP A 96 7.72 9.66 -10.30
N ILE A 97 7.64 10.62 -11.22
CA ILE A 97 8.56 11.74 -11.35
C ILE A 97 7.79 13.07 -11.28
N SER A 98 8.38 14.07 -10.62
CA SER A 98 7.83 15.43 -10.56
C SER A 98 8.91 16.48 -10.77
N CYS A 99 8.55 17.61 -11.38
CA CYS A 99 9.44 18.74 -11.62
C CYS A 99 8.93 19.97 -10.87
N PHE A 100 9.78 20.55 -10.03
CA PHE A 100 9.50 21.75 -9.27
C PHE A 100 10.51 22.85 -9.62
N GLU A 101 9.98 24.04 -9.90
CA GLU A 101 10.77 25.26 -10.01
C GLU A 101 10.80 25.97 -8.65
N LEU A 102 11.99 26.32 -8.19
CA LEU A 102 12.19 27.10 -6.97
C LEU A 102 12.68 28.50 -7.32
N SER A 103 11.96 29.51 -6.86
CA SER A 103 12.33 30.91 -7.03
C SER A 103 12.54 31.56 -5.66
N PRO A 104 13.78 31.97 -5.29
CA PRO A 104 14.01 32.69 -4.06
C PRO A 104 13.40 34.10 -4.17
N MET A 105 12.78 34.56 -3.09
CA MET A 105 12.16 35.88 -3.01
C MET A 105 12.49 36.53 -1.67
N LYS A 106 12.70 37.85 -1.68
CA LYS A 106 12.94 38.64 -0.47
C LYS A 106 11.74 39.55 -0.25
N ILE A 107 11.09 39.45 0.91
CA ILE A 107 10.03 40.36 1.33
C ILE A 107 10.51 40.98 2.64
N GLU A 108 10.66 42.32 2.63
CA GLU A 108 11.28 43.08 3.71
C GLU A 108 12.69 42.52 4.03
N ASP A 109 12.92 42.02 5.24
CA ASP A 109 14.17 41.38 5.67
C ASP A 109 14.09 39.84 5.75
N ASN A 110 13.01 39.25 5.23
CA ASN A 110 12.79 37.81 5.24
C ASN A 110 13.00 37.21 3.85
N TYR A 111 13.62 36.03 3.80
CA TYR A 111 13.81 35.24 2.59
C TYR A 111 12.79 34.11 2.53
N PHE A 112 12.12 33.99 1.40
CA PHE A 112 11.16 32.93 1.10
C PHE A 112 11.58 32.21 -0.17
N ILE A 113 10.99 31.04 -0.39
CA ILE A 113 11.15 30.28 -1.62
C ILE A 113 9.75 30.03 -2.15
N ASP A 114 9.49 30.53 -3.35
CA ASP A 114 8.31 30.14 -4.11
C ASP A 114 8.56 28.79 -4.77
N ILE A 115 7.57 27.89 -4.66
CA ILE A 115 7.65 26.50 -5.12
C ILE A 115 6.55 26.29 -6.14
N ASN A 116 6.93 26.16 -7.41
CA ASN A 116 5.99 25.93 -8.50
C ASN A 116 6.14 24.50 -9.05
N ARG A 117 5.04 23.74 -9.10
CA ARG A 117 5.04 22.39 -9.70
C ARG A 117 4.77 22.49 -11.20
N ILE A 118 5.81 22.25 -12.00
CA ILE A 118 5.71 22.29 -13.47
C ILE A 118 5.15 20.99 -14.03
N LEU A 119 5.62 19.85 -13.51
CA LEU A 119 5.17 18.53 -13.96
C LEU A 119 4.92 17.56 -12.78
N PRO A 120 3.83 16.77 -12.86
CA PRO A 120 2.62 17.10 -13.62
C PRO A 120 2.02 18.41 -13.10
N PRO A 121 1.41 19.23 -13.97
CA PRO A 121 0.75 20.46 -13.52
C PRO A 121 -0.40 20.10 -12.55
N PRO A 122 -0.73 20.98 -11.59
CA PRO A 122 -1.88 20.78 -10.71
C PRO A 122 -3.16 20.56 -11.53
N ALA A 123 -3.89 19.51 -11.20
CA ALA A 123 -5.22 19.26 -11.77
C ALA A 123 -6.26 20.13 -11.05
N LEU A 124 -7.43 20.34 -11.66
CA LEU A 124 -8.52 21.08 -11.03
C LEU A 124 -8.91 20.45 -9.66
N GLU A 125 -8.79 19.12 -9.56
CA GLU A 125 -9.08 18.38 -8.34
C GLU A 125 -8.17 18.80 -7.17
N ASP A 126 -6.91 19.14 -7.44
CA ASP A 126 -5.92 19.54 -6.43
C ASP A 126 -6.28 20.86 -5.73
N PHE A 127 -7.24 21.63 -6.28
CA PHE A 127 -7.71 22.89 -5.71
C PHE A 127 -8.95 22.73 -4.81
N TYR A 128 -9.63 21.58 -4.84
CA TYR A 128 -10.73 21.35 -3.91
C TYR A 128 -10.17 21.16 -2.50
N VAL A 129 -10.68 21.95 -1.55
CA VAL A 129 -10.35 21.79 -0.14
C VAL A 129 -11.17 20.63 0.41
N GLU A 130 -10.51 19.52 0.74
CA GLU A 130 -11.14 18.44 1.48
C GLU A 130 -11.61 18.98 2.84
N VAL A 131 -12.91 18.88 3.11
CA VAL A 131 -13.45 19.19 4.44
C VAL A 131 -12.95 18.12 5.39
N GLU A 132 -12.22 18.50 6.43
CA GLU A 132 -11.77 17.56 7.46
C GLU A 132 -12.99 16.87 8.09
N ASP A 133 -13.11 15.57 7.84
CA ASP A 133 -14.04 14.73 8.57
C ASP A 133 -13.67 14.80 10.06
N LYS A 134 -14.59 15.32 10.88
CA LYS A 134 -14.49 15.24 12.35
C LYS A 134 -14.33 13.77 12.73
N LYS A 135 -13.08 13.39 13.01
CA LYS A 135 -12.58 12.07 13.40
C LYS A 135 -13.67 11.08 13.82
N ARG A 136 -14.10 10.27 12.87
CA ARG A 136 -14.32 8.84 13.13
C ARG A 136 -13.10 8.12 12.56
N PRO A 137 -12.53 7.10 13.23
CA PRO A 137 -11.40 6.37 12.70
C PRO A 137 -11.88 5.53 11.50
N THR A 138 -11.98 6.17 10.34
CA THR A 138 -12.19 5.54 9.07
C THR A 138 -10.82 5.36 8.43
N TYR A 139 -10.44 4.10 8.21
CA TYR A 139 -9.35 3.75 7.32
C TYR A 139 -9.67 4.31 5.93
N THR A 140 -9.11 5.48 5.59
CA THR A 140 -9.18 6.07 4.26
C THR A 140 -8.15 5.40 3.37
N VAL A 141 -8.62 4.44 2.58
CA VAL A 141 -7.87 3.90 1.44
C VAL A 141 -7.92 4.95 0.33
N LYS A 142 -6.81 5.69 0.15
CA LYS A 142 -6.60 6.53 -1.04
C LYS A 142 -6.55 5.62 -2.27
N ARG A 143 -7.46 5.87 -3.23
CA ARG A 143 -7.41 5.28 -4.57
C ARG A 143 -6.55 6.19 -5.42
N ASP A 144 -5.34 5.74 -5.73
CA ASP A 144 -4.75 5.95 -7.04
C ASP A 144 -3.61 4.97 -7.29
N THR A 145 -3.90 4.03 -8.19
CA THR A 145 -2.99 3.27 -9.04
C THR A 145 -3.85 2.28 -9.81
N ALA A 146 -3.60 2.13 -11.11
CA ALA A 146 -3.94 0.93 -11.85
C ALA A 146 -3.12 -0.22 -11.28
N ILE A 147 -3.46 -0.64 -10.06
CA ILE A 147 -3.21 -1.97 -9.57
C ILE A 147 -4.02 -2.84 -10.51
N THR A 148 -3.44 -3.85 -11.15
CA THR A 148 -4.22 -5.05 -11.48
C THR A 148 -4.71 -5.60 -10.15
N ARG A 149 -5.78 -4.99 -9.64
CA ARG A 149 -6.62 -5.57 -8.62
C ARG A 149 -7.07 -6.84 -9.31
N THR A 150 -6.49 -7.97 -8.96
CA THR A 150 -7.27 -9.20 -8.93
C THR A 150 -8.40 -8.87 -7.96
N ALA A 151 -9.47 -8.28 -8.50
CA ALA A 151 -10.68 -7.98 -7.78
C ALA A 151 -11.20 -9.34 -7.38
N LEU A 152 -10.85 -9.74 -6.15
CA LEU A 152 -11.20 -11.06 -5.68
C LEU A 152 -12.73 -11.16 -5.78
N PRO A 153 -13.25 -12.18 -6.47
CA PRO A 153 -14.67 -12.43 -6.63
C PRO A 153 -15.46 -12.21 -5.33
N GLY A 154 -16.49 -11.36 -5.41
CA GLY A 154 -17.47 -11.19 -4.34
C GLY A 154 -18.38 -12.41 -4.21
N MET A 155 -19.23 -12.45 -3.16
CA MET A 155 -20.09 -13.61 -2.88
C MET A 155 -20.98 -14.00 -4.06
N ASP A 156 -21.51 -13.03 -4.84
CA ASP A 156 -22.34 -13.31 -6.02
C ASP A 156 -21.63 -14.23 -7.03
N LYS A 157 -20.33 -14.02 -7.22
CA LYS A 157 -19.51 -14.81 -8.14
C LYS A 157 -19.14 -16.16 -7.56
N LEU A 158 -18.94 -16.27 -6.23
CA LEU A 158 -18.75 -17.56 -5.54
C LEU A 158 -20.01 -18.43 -5.65
N PHE A 159 -21.19 -17.82 -5.54
CA PHE A 159 -22.47 -18.50 -5.79
C PHE A 159 -22.60 -18.98 -7.22
N LYS A 160 -22.25 -18.11 -8.19
CA LYS A 160 -22.25 -18.49 -9.62
C LYS A 160 -21.27 -19.63 -9.92
N TRP A 161 -20.15 -19.70 -9.22
CA TRP A 161 -19.17 -20.78 -9.33
C TRP A 161 -19.56 -22.06 -8.59
N GLY A 162 -20.66 -22.05 -7.83
CA GLY A 162 -21.10 -23.19 -7.05
C GLY A 162 -20.18 -23.53 -5.86
N ILE A 163 -19.30 -22.60 -5.45
CA ILE A 163 -18.45 -22.76 -4.25
C ILE A 163 -19.30 -22.80 -2.99
N ILE A 164 -20.39 -22.03 -2.99
CA ILE A 164 -21.37 -21.93 -1.91
C ILE A 164 -22.75 -21.79 -2.55
N LYS A 165 -23.75 -22.45 -1.99
CA LYS A 165 -25.13 -22.44 -2.49
C LYS A 165 -26.14 -22.23 -1.36
N SER A 166 -27.35 -21.86 -1.75
CA SER A 166 -28.48 -21.80 -0.83
C SER A 166 -28.71 -23.19 -0.20
N GLY A 167 -28.89 -23.22 1.11
CA GLY A 167 -29.03 -24.44 1.90
C GLY A 167 -27.73 -25.01 2.49
N ASP A 168 -26.56 -24.49 2.10
CA ASP A 168 -25.31 -24.90 2.75
C ASP A 168 -25.25 -24.42 4.20
N VAL A 169 -24.65 -25.22 5.08
CA VAL A 169 -24.40 -24.82 6.47
C VAL A 169 -22.99 -24.24 6.55
N VAL A 170 -22.87 -23.00 7.04
CA VAL A 170 -21.58 -22.33 7.26
C VAL A 170 -21.28 -22.18 8.74
N VAL A 171 -19.99 -22.25 9.08
CA VAL A 171 -19.47 -22.11 10.45
C VAL A 171 -18.29 -21.14 10.46
N ILE A 172 -18.03 -20.53 11.62
CA ILE A 172 -16.84 -19.70 11.82
C ILE A 172 -15.72 -20.56 12.37
N LYS A 173 -14.54 -20.48 11.75
CA LYS A 173 -13.32 -21.22 12.15
C LYS A 173 -13.04 -21.02 13.65
N ASN A 174 -12.79 -22.14 14.35
CA ASN A 174 -12.48 -22.20 15.79
C ASN A 174 -13.57 -21.57 16.69
N ARG A 175 -14.84 -21.61 16.28
CA ARG A 175 -15.98 -21.14 17.09
C ARG A 175 -17.12 -22.14 17.10
N ASP A 176 -17.40 -22.67 18.28
CA ASP A 176 -18.53 -23.57 18.50
C ASP A 176 -19.87 -22.84 18.39
N ASN A 177 -20.91 -23.58 18.00
CA ASN A 177 -22.29 -23.09 17.90
C ASN A 177 -22.46 -21.87 16.95
N SER A 178 -21.63 -21.82 15.91
CA SER A 178 -21.62 -20.77 14.90
C SER A 178 -22.48 -21.08 13.67
N GLU A 179 -23.11 -22.25 13.61
CA GLU A 179 -23.83 -22.76 12.43
C GLU A 179 -24.93 -21.82 11.93
N ALA A 180 -24.84 -21.43 10.66
CA ALA A 180 -25.87 -20.68 9.94
C ALA A 180 -26.17 -21.34 8.58
N ILE A 181 -27.42 -21.26 8.13
CA ILE A 181 -27.87 -21.78 6.84
C ILE A 181 -27.80 -20.66 5.82
N VAL A 182 -27.14 -20.91 4.69
CA VAL A 182 -26.99 -19.95 3.62
C VAL A 182 -28.32 -19.75 2.90
N ILE A 183 -28.80 -18.51 2.80
CA ILE A 183 -30.05 -18.18 2.09
C ILE A 183 -29.72 -17.80 0.65
N ASP A 184 -28.84 -16.81 0.47
CA ASP A 184 -28.43 -16.26 -0.82
C ASP A 184 -27.02 -15.65 -0.71
N SER A 185 -26.53 -14.99 -1.76
CA SER A 185 -25.18 -14.40 -1.81
C SER A 185 -24.91 -13.35 -0.74
N LYS A 186 -25.94 -12.84 -0.07
CA LYS A 186 -25.84 -11.76 0.91
C LYS A 186 -26.22 -12.19 2.32
N TYR A 187 -27.16 -13.12 2.45
CA TYR A 187 -27.80 -13.44 3.72
C TYR A 187 -27.65 -14.90 4.14
N VAL A 188 -27.59 -15.08 5.46
CA VAL A 188 -27.64 -16.36 6.16
C VAL A 188 -28.75 -16.34 7.20
N ASP A 189 -29.36 -17.48 7.46
CA ASP A 189 -30.23 -17.73 8.59
C ASP A 189 -29.39 -18.25 9.76
N PHE A 190 -29.30 -17.47 10.82
CA PHE A 190 -28.68 -17.89 12.07
C PHE A 190 -29.74 -17.95 13.17
N LYS A 191 -30.09 -19.18 13.59
CA LYS A 191 -31.07 -19.45 14.66
C LYS A 191 -32.45 -18.81 14.40
N GLY A 192 -32.91 -18.79 13.15
CA GLY A 192 -34.20 -18.22 12.73
C GLY A 192 -34.16 -16.72 12.42
N GLU A 193 -32.98 -16.09 12.44
CA GLU A 193 -32.79 -14.68 12.13
C GLU A 193 -31.99 -14.50 10.83
N LYS A 194 -32.56 -13.72 9.90
CA LYS A 194 -31.90 -13.35 8.64
C LYS A 194 -30.85 -12.27 8.86
N LEU A 195 -29.57 -12.65 8.76
CA LEU A 195 -28.42 -11.76 8.92
C LEU A 195 -27.58 -11.71 7.65
N THR A 196 -26.81 -10.63 7.46
CA THR A 196 -25.75 -10.65 6.46
C THR A 196 -24.59 -11.50 6.96
N PHE A 197 -23.81 -12.07 6.05
CA PHE A 197 -22.59 -12.83 6.37
C PHE A 197 -21.68 -12.12 7.40
N ASN A 198 -21.44 -10.82 7.24
CA ASN A 198 -20.64 -10.05 8.19
C ASN A 198 -21.33 -9.84 9.54
N LYS A 199 -22.65 -9.54 9.55
CA LYS A 199 -23.40 -9.35 10.80
C LYS A 199 -23.49 -10.65 11.61
N TRP A 200 -23.71 -11.78 10.94
CA TRP A 200 -23.65 -13.10 11.55
C TRP A 200 -22.26 -13.35 12.17
N GLY A 201 -21.19 -13.14 11.40
CA GLY A 201 -19.82 -13.32 11.89
C GLY A 201 -19.48 -12.41 13.08
N GLN A 202 -19.90 -11.14 13.08
CA GLN A 202 -19.76 -10.23 14.22
C GLN A 202 -20.56 -10.72 15.43
N LYS A 203 -21.79 -11.19 15.23
CA LYS A 203 -22.68 -11.68 16.30
C LYS A 203 -22.12 -12.95 16.97
N VAL A 204 -21.49 -13.83 16.20
CA VAL A 204 -20.87 -15.06 16.70
C VAL A 204 -19.53 -14.78 17.39
N THR A 205 -18.72 -13.87 16.87
CA THR A 205 -17.34 -13.62 17.37
C THR A 205 -17.26 -12.57 18.48
N GLY A 206 -18.22 -11.64 18.53
CA GLY A 206 -18.20 -10.45 19.38
C GLY A 206 -17.32 -9.32 18.85
N TRP A 207 -16.77 -9.44 17.64
CA TRP A 207 -15.88 -8.42 17.06
C TRP A 207 -16.66 -7.24 16.47
N SER A 208 -16.05 -6.05 16.50
CA SER A 208 -16.58 -4.85 15.84
C SER A 208 -16.59 -4.97 14.31
N SER A 209 -15.76 -5.84 13.73
CA SER A 209 -15.73 -6.17 12.30
C SER A 209 -15.14 -7.56 12.06
N ILE A 210 -15.49 -8.18 10.93
CA ILE A 210 -14.97 -9.50 10.53
C ILE A 210 -14.71 -9.53 9.03
N ARG A 211 -13.59 -10.14 8.63
CA ARG A 211 -13.31 -10.46 7.22
C ARG A 211 -13.92 -11.82 6.89
N ILE A 212 -15.19 -11.87 6.53
CA ILE A 212 -15.93 -13.14 6.52
C ILE A 212 -15.30 -14.24 5.65
N TYR A 213 -14.66 -13.87 4.53
CA TYR A 213 -14.00 -14.83 3.64
C TYR A 213 -12.87 -15.62 4.33
N ASP A 214 -12.14 -14.98 5.25
CA ASP A 214 -10.99 -15.58 5.94
C ASP A 214 -11.42 -16.50 7.10
N TRP A 215 -12.69 -16.43 7.51
CA TRP A 215 -13.18 -17.06 8.74
C TRP A 215 -14.34 -18.03 8.53
N ALA A 216 -15.15 -17.84 7.50
CA ALA A 216 -16.27 -18.73 7.22
C ALA A 216 -15.81 -20.00 6.48
N LEU A 217 -16.28 -21.13 6.98
CA LEU A 217 -16.11 -22.48 6.44
C LEU A 217 -17.48 -23.03 6.07
N ILE A 218 -17.55 -23.91 5.07
CA ILE A 218 -18.75 -24.73 4.83
C ILE A 218 -18.61 -25.98 5.69
N LYS A 219 -19.65 -26.34 6.45
CA LYS A 219 -19.65 -27.48 7.37
C LYS A 219 -19.35 -28.78 6.59
N GLY A 220 -18.25 -29.44 6.93
CA GLY A 220 -17.72 -30.60 6.20
C GLY A 220 -16.55 -30.30 5.25
N ASN A 221 -16.11 -29.03 5.17
CA ASN A 221 -14.91 -28.61 4.45
C ASN A 221 -13.95 -27.89 5.40
N ASP A 222 -12.66 -28.22 5.34
CA ASP A 222 -11.61 -27.62 6.17
C ASP A 222 -11.05 -26.30 5.60
N LYS A 223 -11.48 -25.93 4.37
CA LYS A 223 -11.05 -24.70 3.68
C LYS A 223 -12.02 -23.56 3.89
N THR A 224 -11.47 -22.38 4.10
CA THR A 224 -12.19 -21.11 4.18
C THR A 224 -12.71 -20.68 2.81
N LEU A 225 -13.73 -19.82 2.80
CA LEU A 225 -14.21 -19.21 1.56
C LEU A 225 -13.10 -18.44 0.82
N HIS A 226 -12.11 -17.90 1.53
CA HIS A 226 -10.96 -17.25 0.91
C HIS A 226 -10.06 -18.26 0.17
N GLU A 227 -9.74 -19.38 0.79
CA GLU A 227 -8.89 -20.43 0.20
C GLU A 227 -9.60 -21.06 -1.02
N MET A 228 -10.88 -21.40 -0.88
CA MET A 228 -11.68 -21.92 -2.01
C MET A 228 -11.76 -20.92 -3.18
N ARG A 229 -11.84 -19.62 -2.87
CA ARG A 229 -11.81 -18.55 -3.88
C ARG A 229 -10.48 -18.48 -4.60
N GLN A 230 -9.35 -18.66 -3.90
CA GLN A 230 -8.02 -18.65 -4.52
C GLN A 230 -7.81 -19.88 -5.41
N GLU A 231 -8.20 -21.06 -4.95
CA GLU A 231 -8.09 -22.30 -5.72
C GLU A 231 -8.88 -22.25 -7.01
N LYS A 232 -10.12 -21.73 -6.97
CA LYS A 232 -10.95 -21.61 -8.17
C LYS A 232 -10.41 -20.56 -9.15
N MET A 233 -9.74 -19.52 -8.67
CA MET A 233 -9.08 -18.55 -9.55
C MET A 233 -7.87 -19.18 -10.24
N LEU A 234 -7.03 -19.90 -9.49
CA LEU A 234 -5.87 -20.60 -10.04
C LEU A 234 -6.28 -21.66 -11.08
N SER A 235 -7.37 -22.41 -10.84
CA SER A 235 -7.86 -23.37 -11.83
C SER A 235 -8.34 -22.70 -13.12
N LEU A 236 -8.98 -21.53 -13.03
CA LEU A 236 -9.47 -20.79 -14.20
C LEU A 236 -8.32 -20.16 -14.99
N GLU A 237 -7.23 -19.77 -14.34
CA GLU A 237 -6.02 -19.26 -15.03
C GLU A 237 -5.32 -20.38 -15.79
N ASN A 238 -5.19 -21.56 -15.20
CA ASN A 238 -4.58 -22.73 -15.85
C ASN A 238 -5.42 -23.34 -16.99
N GLU A 239 -6.71 -23.02 -17.08
CA GLU A 239 -7.59 -23.45 -18.19
C GLU A 239 -7.50 -22.50 -19.42
N ILE A 240 -6.85 -21.34 -19.27
CA ILE A 240 -6.72 -20.32 -20.31
C ILE A 240 -5.35 -20.38 -21.01
N GLU A 241 -4.37 -21.10 -20.43
CA GLU A 241 -3.11 -21.51 -21.06
C GLU A 241 -3.24 -22.82 -21.85
#